data_AF-A0A3C0ZXT3-F1
#
_entry.id   AF-A0A3C0ZXT3-F1
#
_cell.length_a   1.000
_cell.length_b   1.000
_cell.length_c   1.000
_cell.angle_alpha   90.00
_cell.angle_beta   90.00
_cell.angle_gamma   90.00
#
_symmetry.space_group_name_H-M   'P 1'
#
loop_
_entity.id
_entity.type
_entity.pdbx_description
1 polymer ?
#
loop_
_entity_poly.entity_id
_entity_poly.type
_entity_poly.pdbx_seq_one_letter_code
_entity_poly.pdbx_strand_id
1 'polypeptide(L)'
;MKAAAAAGCSCVILDGSFLPPVSPEGLFSMGEDLSGHDQRLYEKKDPGQHVFPEKTQRGNNYPLKSTGIRWICALPPVFRVSERESIRGMILKAAGNGFSGILVRTFEELQLALQSGYEGEIIADASLYAWNRLSMEALAGDCSGIVCSLELEQRAVLEAAGEMDKMILPVYGRIPMMETAGCVRKTQNLCSGQEGFWYLEDRMGKHLPVRCRCGNCSNTIYNAVPLSLHQFADSGLFRKTGKKLCMFTIEGGDETRQILQYFA
;
A
#
# COMPACT_ATOMS: atom_id res chain seq x y z
N MET A 1 -12.90 -23.54 -11.95
CA MET A 1 -12.23 -22.33 -12.49
C MET A 1 -13.01 -21.10 -12.03
N LYS A 2 -12.63 -20.45 -10.93
CA LYS A 2 -13.15 -19.14 -10.50
C LYS A 2 -12.25 -18.56 -9.40
N ALA A 3 -12.01 -17.26 -9.48
CA ALA A 3 -11.29 -16.36 -8.56
C ALA A 3 -9.78 -16.57 -8.41
N ALA A 4 -9.01 -15.94 -9.31
CA ALA A 4 -7.69 -15.43 -8.93
C ALA A 4 -7.92 -14.40 -7.81
N ALA A 5 -7.33 -14.65 -6.65
CA ALA A 5 -7.43 -13.81 -5.46
C ALA A 5 -7.10 -12.35 -5.81
N ALA A 6 -7.98 -11.45 -5.36
CA ALA A 6 -7.81 -10.02 -5.54
C ALA A 6 -6.49 -9.59 -4.89
N ALA A 7 -5.59 -9.02 -5.69
CA ALA A 7 -4.32 -8.46 -5.22
C ALA A 7 -4.59 -7.28 -4.26
N GLY A 8 -4.72 -7.58 -2.97
CA GLY A 8 -3.61 -7.35 -2.04
C GLY A 8 -3.12 -5.92 -1.73
N CYS A 9 -3.82 -4.82 -2.07
CA CYS A 9 -3.32 -3.43 -1.98
C CYS A 9 -2.27 -3.15 -3.05
N SER A 10 -2.50 -2.11 -3.84
CA SER A 10 -1.49 -1.60 -4.76
C SER A 10 -0.74 -0.49 -4.03
N CYS A 11 0.59 -0.64 -3.97
CA CYS A 11 1.47 0.37 -3.43
C CYS A 11 1.90 1.31 -4.55
N VAL A 12 2.09 2.58 -4.23
CA VAL A 12 2.52 3.58 -5.21
C VAL A 12 3.88 4.12 -4.80
N ILE A 13 4.86 3.97 -5.68
CA ILE A 13 6.19 4.54 -5.50
C ILE A 13 6.32 5.77 -6.38
N LEU A 14 6.83 6.83 -5.77
CA LEU A 14 7.16 8.09 -6.39
C LEU A 14 8.69 8.17 -6.51
N ASP A 15 9.18 8.37 -7.73
CA ASP A 15 10.60 8.59 -7.99
C ASP A 15 10.89 10.10 -7.93
N GLY A 16 11.68 10.53 -6.96
CA GLY A 16 12.03 11.94 -6.69
C GLY A 16 13.07 12.51 -7.65
N SER A 17 13.38 11.81 -8.75
CA SER A 17 14.27 12.27 -9.80
C SER A 17 13.64 13.26 -10.79
N PHE A 18 12.42 13.80 -10.54
CA PHE A 18 11.82 14.79 -11.43
C PHE A 18 10.83 15.75 -10.71
N LEU A 19 11.19 17.04 -10.64
CA LEU A 19 10.26 18.16 -10.41
C LEU A 19 10.25 19.04 -11.67
N PRO A 20 9.29 18.88 -12.59
CA PRO A 20 8.97 19.91 -13.56
C PRO A 20 7.89 20.84 -12.98
N PRO A 21 8.00 22.16 -13.14
CA PRO A 21 6.94 23.08 -12.74
C PRO A 21 5.89 23.05 -13.85
N VAL A 22 4.64 22.63 -13.61
CA VAL A 22 3.62 22.98 -14.59
C VAL A 22 2.21 23.16 -14.05
N SER A 23 1.67 24.27 -14.56
CA SER A 23 0.38 24.94 -14.46
C SER A 23 -0.86 24.06 -14.56
N PRO A 24 -1.99 24.55 -14.01
CA PRO A 24 -3.29 23.92 -14.16
C PRO A 24 -3.80 24.22 -15.56
N GLU A 25 -3.99 23.19 -16.40
CA GLU A 25 -5.06 23.11 -17.39
C GLU A 25 -4.86 21.90 -18.29
N GLY A 26 -5.94 21.15 -18.50
CA GLY A 26 -6.06 20.24 -19.63
C GLY A 26 -6.12 18.77 -19.28
N LEU A 27 -7.14 18.33 -18.54
CA LEU A 27 -7.80 17.05 -18.79
C LEU A 27 -9.13 17.03 -18.03
N PHE A 28 -10.12 16.34 -18.61
CA PHE A 28 -11.49 16.14 -18.12
C PHE A 28 -12.53 17.15 -18.66
N SER A 29 -13.16 16.73 -19.76
CA SER A 29 -14.51 17.16 -20.13
C SER A 29 -15.50 16.74 -19.04
N MET A 30 -16.40 17.67 -18.72
CA MET A 30 -17.37 17.63 -17.64
C MET A 30 -18.35 16.46 -17.69
N GLY A 31 -18.72 16.00 -16.49
CA GLY A 31 -19.99 15.32 -16.18
C GLY A 31 -20.59 16.03 -14.96
N GLU A 32 -21.60 16.84 -15.27
CA GLU A 32 -22.43 17.79 -14.51
C GLU A 32 -22.66 17.60 -12.99
N ASP A 33 -22.58 18.74 -12.31
CA ASP A 33 -23.29 19.25 -11.11
C ASP A 33 -24.10 18.30 -10.23
N LEU A 34 -23.77 18.34 -8.92
CA LEU A 34 -24.77 18.57 -7.85
C LEU A 34 -24.16 19.47 -6.76
N SER A 35 -24.48 20.75 -6.84
CA SER A 35 -24.29 21.76 -5.79
C SER A 35 -25.18 21.49 -4.58
N GLY A 36 -24.64 21.64 -3.36
CA GLY A 36 -25.43 21.77 -2.14
C GLY A 36 -24.68 21.38 -0.87
N HIS A 37 -23.96 22.31 -0.27
CA HIS A 37 -23.42 22.17 1.09
C HIS A 37 -24.54 22.06 2.15
N ASP A 38 -24.36 21.18 3.14
CA ASP A 38 -24.36 21.63 4.54
C ASP A 38 -23.47 20.72 5.41
N GLN A 39 -22.58 21.38 6.15
CA GLN A 39 -21.72 20.84 7.19
C GLN A 39 -22.51 20.84 8.50
N ARG A 40 -22.86 19.66 9.04
CA ARG A 40 -23.16 19.47 10.47
C ARG A 40 -23.23 17.98 10.82
N LEU A 41 -22.28 17.58 11.67
CA LEU A 41 -22.45 16.74 12.86
C LEU A 41 -23.44 15.56 12.78
N TYR A 42 -22.87 14.35 12.81
CA TYR A 42 -23.39 13.10 13.39
C TYR A 42 -24.91 13.02 13.66
N GLU A 43 -25.66 12.43 12.73
CA GLU A 43 -26.86 11.67 13.09
C GLU A 43 -26.85 10.31 12.38
N LYS A 44 -26.87 9.27 13.22
CA LYS A 44 -26.97 7.83 12.93
C LYS A 44 -27.79 7.52 11.67
N LYS A 45 -27.19 6.80 10.72
CA LYS A 45 -27.88 5.80 9.88
C LYS A 45 -26.86 4.80 9.31
N ASP A 46 -27.00 3.56 9.81
CA ASP A 46 -26.41 2.30 9.36
C ASP A 46 -24.87 2.13 9.40
N PRO A 47 -24.30 1.30 10.31
CA PRO A 47 -22.92 0.81 10.21
C PRO A 47 -22.77 -0.31 9.15
N GLY A 48 -23.74 -0.44 8.24
CA GLY A 48 -23.80 -1.46 7.20
C GLY A 48 -23.60 -0.88 5.81
N GLN A 49 -22.63 -1.45 5.08
CA GLN A 49 -22.41 -1.32 3.65
C GLN A 49 -21.88 0.03 3.14
N HIS A 50 -20.57 0.22 3.24
CA HIS A 50 -19.87 0.60 2.02
C HIS A 50 -19.98 -0.58 1.05
N VAL A 51 -21.00 -0.54 0.20
CA VAL A 51 -21.03 -1.32 -1.03
C VAL A 51 -19.80 -0.87 -1.82
N PHE A 52 -18.74 -1.68 -1.82
CA PHE A 52 -17.75 -1.59 -2.89
C PHE A 52 -18.56 -1.66 -4.19
N PRO A 53 -18.36 -0.74 -5.16
CA PRO A 53 -19.09 -0.82 -6.41
C PRO A 53 -18.92 -2.24 -6.97
N GLU A 54 -20.04 -2.98 -7.02
CA GLU A 54 -20.10 -4.27 -7.68
C GLU A 54 -19.66 -4.04 -9.12
N LYS A 55 -18.43 -4.46 -9.42
CA LYS A 55 -17.65 -4.31 -10.67
C LYS A 55 -16.39 -3.42 -10.54
N THR A 56 -15.43 -3.84 -9.72
CA THR A 56 -14.00 -3.72 -10.10
C THR A 56 -13.50 -4.95 -10.86
N GLN A 57 -14.42 -5.86 -11.24
CA GLN A 57 -14.20 -6.92 -12.21
C GLN A 57 -14.32 -6.39 -13.64
N ARG A 58 -13.30 -5.69 -14.12
CA ARG A 58 -12.88 -5.56 -15.54
C ARG A 58 -11.84 -4.46 -15.61
N GLY A 59 -10.59 -4.85 -15.89
CA GLY A 59 -9.50 -3.99 -16.37
C GLY A 59 -9.55 -2.54 -15.88
N ASN A 60 -9.09 -2.28 -14.66
CA ASN A 60 -8.77 -0.91 -14.30
C ASN A 60 -7.50 -0.51 -15.06
N ASN A 61 -7.71 0.18 -16.18
CA ASN A 61 -6.73 1.10 -16.72
C ASN A 61 -6.46 2.13 -15.63
N TYR A 62 -5.48 1.85 -14.76
CA TYR A 62 -4.82 2.92 -14.02
C TYR A 62 -4.37 3.95 -15.06
N PRO A 63 -4.62 5.25 -14.87
CA PRO A 63 -4.15 6.27 -15.80
C PRO A 63 -2.61 6.23 -15.82
N LEU A 64 -2.07 5.41 -16.73
CA LEU A 64 -0.66 5.23 -16.99
C LEU A 64 -0.25 6.36 -17.93
N LYS A 65 0.21 7.46 -17.33
CA LYS A 65 1.29 8.36 -17.81
C LYS A 65 1.25 9.71 -17.05
N SER A 66 1.61 9.68 -15.78
CA SER A 66 2.37 10.79 -15.19
C SER A 66 3.78 10.27 -14.94
N THR A 67 4.80 10.97 -15.44
CA THR A 67 6.13 10.44 -15.78
C THR A 67 7.04 10.09 -14.58
N GLY A 68 6.49 9.76 -13.42
CA GLY A 68 7.24 9.37 -12.21
C GLY A 68 6.52 8.48 -11.19
N ILE A 69 5.28 8.03 -11.50
CA ILE A 69 4.48 7.19 -10.59
C ILE A 69 4.58 5.72 -11.02
N ARG A 70 5.02 4.86 -10.10
CA ARG A 70 5.16 3.40 -10.32
C ARG A 70 4.20 2.62 -9.42
N TRP A 71 3.45 1.70 -10.01
CA TRP A 71 2.53 0.84 -9.27
C TRP A 71 3.21 -0.48 -8.94
N ILE A 72 3.23 -0.84 -7.66
CA ILE A 72 3.88 -2.04 -7.15
C ILE A 72 2.84 -2.99 -6.56
N CYS A 73 2.97 -4.28 -6.89
CA CYS A 73 2.10 -5.32 -6.37
C CYS A 73 2.56 -5.74 -4.96
N ALA A 74 1.79 -5.38 -3.92
CA ALA A 74 2.08 -5.84 -2.56
C ALA A 74 1.63 -7.29 -2.37
N LEU A 75 2.60 -8.17 -2.09
CA LEU A 75 2.33 -9.57 -1.75
C LEU A 75 1.77 -9.68 -0.33
N PRO A 76 1.03 -10.72 0.07
CA PRO A 76 0.36 -10.78 1.38
C PRO A 76 1.27 -10.52 2.60
N PRO A 77 0.78 -9.86 3.67
CA PRO A 77 1.60 -9.58 4.86
C PRO A 77 1.96 -10.82 5.70
N VAL A 78 1.42 -12.00 5.36
CA VAL A 78 1.72 -13.27 6.05
C VAL A 78 1.82 -14.36 5.00
N PHE A 79 2.95 -15.07 5.01
CA PHE A 79 3.16 -16.22 4.14
C PHE A 79 2.64 -17.51 4.79
N ARG A 80 1.75 -18.22 4.09
CA ARG A 80 1.33 -19.57 4.48
C ARG A 80 1.72 -20.55 3.41
N VAL A 81 2.24 -21.71 3.81
CA VAL A 81 2.64 -22.77 2.88
C VAL A 81 1.49 -23.18 1.95
N SER A 82 0.26 -23.21 2.47
CA SER A 82 -0.96 -23.50 1.68
C SER A 82 -1.24 -22.47 0.58
N GLU A 83 -0.70 -21.26 0.69
CA GLU A 83 -0.91 -20.15 -0.25
C GLU A 83 0.27 -19.98 -1.21
N ARG A 84 1.34 -20.80 -1.09
CA ARG A 84 2.59 -20.70 -1.86
C ARG A 84 2.34 -20.57 -3.37
N GLU A 85 1.55 -21.47 -3.97
CA GLU A 85 1.30 -21.44 -5.42
C GLU A 85 0.44 -20.24 -5.85
N SER A 86 -0.45 -19.76 -4.97
CA SER A 86 -1.21 -18.54 -5.22
C SER A 86 -0.29 -17.31 -5.23
N ILE A 87 0.63 -17.22 -4.26
CA ILE A 87 1.62 -16.14 -4.15
C ILE A 87 2.58 -16.18 -5.34
N ARG A 88 3.07 -17.37 -5.71
CA ARG A 88 3.88 -17.58 -6.91
C ARG A 88 3.17 -17.08 -8.17
N GLY A 89 1.88 -17.38 -8.29
CA GLY A 89 1.04 -16.90 -9.38
C GLY A 89 0.90 -15.37 -9.41
N MET A 90 0.82 -14.70 -8.25
CA MET A 90 0.82 -13.24 -8.16
C MET A 90 2.15 -12.64 -8.62
N ILE A 91 3.27 -13.19 -8.15
CA ILE A 91 4.63 -12.75 -8.52
C ILE A 91 4.81 -12.82 -10.04
N LEU A 92 4.58 -13.99 -10.64
CA LEU A 92 4.85 -14.21 -12.07
C LEU A 92 3.90 -13.43 -12.99
N LYS A 93 2.72 -13.04 -12.50
CA LYS A 93 1.73 -12.26 -13.27
C LYS A 93 1.80 -10.76 -13.00
N ALA A 94 2.66 -10.29 -12.10
CA ALA A 94 2.71 -8.88 -11.71
C ALA A 94 2.88 -7.95 -12.91
N ALA A 95 3.88 -8.21 -13.76
CA ALA A 95 4.14 -7.43 -14.98
C ALA A 95 2.97 -7.49 -15.97
N GLY A 96 2.41 -8.69 -16.21
CA GLY A 96 1.25 -8.87 -17.09
C GLY A 96 -0.02 -8.15 -16.61
N ASN A 97 -0.10 -7.86 -15.31
CA ASN A 97 -1.18 -7.08 -14.70
C ASN A 97 -0.87 -5.57 -14.63
N GLY A 98 0.22 -5.10 -15.22
CA GLY A 98 0.58 -3.69 -15.29
C GLY A 98 1.35 -3.15 -14.08
N PHE A 99 1.83 -4.00 -13.18
CA PHE A 99 2.69 -3.58 -12.07
C PHE A 99 4.16 -3.47 -12.52
N SER A 100 4.86 -2.45 -12.02
CA SER A 100 6.29 -2.22 -12.28
C SER A 100 7.21 -3.14 -11.48
N GLY A 101 6.68 -3.81 -10.45
CA GLY A 101 7.43 -4.66 -9.54
C GLY A 101 6.55 -5.30 -8.48
N ILE A 102 7.18 -6.01 -7.55
CA ILE A 102 6.55 -6.60 -6.37
C ILE A 102 7.12 -6.00 -5.09
N LEU A 103 6.28 -5.88 -4.07
CA LEU A 103 6.66 -5.55 -2.70
C LEU A 103 6.54 -6.82 -1.86
N VAL A 104 7.69 -7.37 -1.43
CA VAL A 104 7.78 -8.56 -0.58
C VAL A 104 7.72 -8.16 0.89
N ARG A 105 6.84 -8.80 1.65
CA ARG A 105 6.59 -8.51 3.07
C ARG A 105 7.13 -9.57 4.01
N THR A 106 7.54 -10.72 3.49
CA THR A 106 8.21 -11.77 4.25
C THR A 106 9.43 -12.34 3.51
N PHE A 107 10.37 -12.96 4.24
CA PHE A 107 11.55 -13.58 3.64
C PHE A 107 11.18 -14.80 2.77
N GLU A 108 10.09 -15.50 3.11
CA GLU A 108 9.55 -16.59 2.29
C GLU A 108 9.08 -16.10 0.92
N GLU A 109 8.49 -14.91 0.85
CA GLU A 109 8.08 -14.29 -0.41
C GLU A 109 9.29 -13.89 -1.25
N LEU A 110 10.30 -13.29 -0.62
CA LEU A 110 11.57 -12.98 -1.29
C LEU A 110 12.20 -14.25 -1.87
N GLN A 111 12.35 -15.29 -1.05
CA GLN A 111 12.89 -16.56 -1.50
C GLN A 111 12.06 -17.17 -2.64
N LEU A 112 10.72 -17.11 -2.54
CA LEU A 112 9.84 -17.64 -3.58
C LEU A 112 9.97 -16.89 -4.90
N ALA A 113 10.14 -15.56 -4.87
CA ALA A 113 10.37 -14.75 -6.06
C ALA A 113 11.68 -15.15 -6.76
N LEU A 114 12.77 -15.25 -5.99
CA LEU A 114 14.10 -15.67 -6.49
C LEU A 114 14.06 -17.09 -7.08
N GLN A 115 13.46 -18.06 -6.37
CA GLN A 115 13.32 -19.44 -6.85
C GLN A 115 12.41 -19.58 -8.07
N SER A 116 11.49 -18.64 -8.27
CA SER A 116 10.58 -18.67 -9.42
C SER A 116 11.18 -18.04 -10.67
N GLY A 117 12.41 -17.50 -10.60
CA GLY A 117 13.05 -16.80 -11.72
C GLY A 117 12.35 -15.48 -12.04
N TYR A 118 11.81 -14.79 -11.03
CA TYR A 118 11.22 -13.46 -11.25
C TYR A 118 12.34 -12.45 -11.55
N GLU A 119 12.30 -11.85 -12.74
CA GLU A 119 13.31 -10.90 -13.22
C GLU A 119 12.90 -9.43 -13.05
N GLY A 120 11.69 -9.17 -12.52
CA GLY A 120 11.19 -7.82 -12.30
C GLY A 120 11.75 -7.17 -11.03
N GLU A 121 11.34 -5.92 -10.79
CA GLU A 121 11.75 -5.18 -9.59
C GLU A 121 11.22 -5.83 -8.31
N ILE A 122 12.11 -6.11 -7.36
CA ILE A 122 11.77 -6.62 -6.02
C ILE A 122 12.05 -5.52 -5.00
N ILE A 123 11.03 -5.20 -4.21
CA ILE A 123 11.10 -4.18 -3.17
C ILE A 123 10.85 -4.87 -1.83
N ALA A 124 11.79 -4.73 -0.90
CA ALA A 124 11.65 -5.18 0.47
C ALA A 124 10.78 -4.20 1.26
N ASP A 125 9.67 -4.68 1.84
CA ASP A 125 8.81 -3.86 2.68
C ASP A 125 9.42 -3.57 4.06
N ALA A 126 8.86 -2.56 4.75
CA ALA A 126 9.27 -2.18 6.10
C ALA A 126 9.12 -3.34 7.10
N SER A 127 8.22 -4.30 6.84
CA SER A 127 8.00 -5.50 7.66
C SER A 127 9.18 -6.47 7.68
N LEU A 128 10.19 -6.29 6.82
CA LEU A 128 11.45 -7.06 6.87
C LEU A 128 12.48 -6.47 7.84
N TYR A 129 12.15 -5.35 8.52
CA TYR A 129 12.92 -4.75 9.60
C TYR A 129 14.39 -4.45 9.26
N ALA A 130 14.60 -3.73 8.15
CA ALA A 130 15.91 -3.24 7.76
C ALA A 130 16.32 -2.01 8.62
N TRP A 131 16.78 -2.26 9.85
CA TRP A 131 17.03 -1.23 10.88
C TRP A 131 18.42 -0.63 10.89
N ASN A 132 19.38 -1.28 10.25
CA ASN A 132 20.78 -0.85 10.25
C ASN A 132 21.45 -1.15 8.91
N ARG A 133 22.66 -0.61 8.75
CA ARG A 133 23.43 -0.76 7.52
C ARG A 133 23.64 -2.22 7.11
N LEU A 134 23.92 -3.12 8.06
CA LEU A 134 24.12 -4.55 7.75
C LEU A 134 22.84 -5.21 7.23
N SER A 135 21.68 -4.92 7.83
CA SER A 135 20.40 -5.44 7.35
C SER A 135 20.00 -4.89 5.98
N MET A 136 20.32 -3.61 5.70
CA MET A 136 20.12 -2.99 4.39
C MET A 136 21.04 -3.63 3.34
N GLU A 137 22.32 -3.82 3.65
CA GLU A 137 23.30 -4.48 2.77
C GLU A 137 22.88 -5.92 2.45
N ALA A 138 22.35 -6.67 3.42
CA ALA A 138 21.86 -8.03 3.23
C ALA A 138 20.70 -8.10 2.22
N LEU A 139 19.75 -7.16 2.31
CA LEU A 139 18.62 -7.10 1.36
C LEU A 139 19.02 -6.51 0.01
N ALA A 140 20.02 -5.63 -0.03
CA ALA A 140 20.46 -4.94 -1.24
C ALA A 140 21.05 -5.89 -2.31
N GLY A 141 21.46 -7.10 -1.94
CA GLY A 141 21.89 -8.13 -2.91
C GLY A 141 20.75 -8.61 -3.81
N ASP A 142 19.56 -8.80 -3.22
CA ASP A 142 18.41 -9.41 -3.89
C ASP A 142 17.30 -8.39 -4.23
N CYS A 143 17.28 -7.24 -3.56
CA CYS A 143 16.24 -6.24 -3.70
C CYS A 143 16.78 -4.97 -4.41
N SER A 144 15.95 -4.45 -5.30
CA SER A 144 16.17 -3.17 -6.02
C SER A 144 15.71 -1.95 -5.22
N GLY A 145 14.89 -2.16 -4.19
CA GLY A 145 14.45 -1.12 -3.26
C GLY A 145 14.18 -1.70 -1.88
N ILE A 146 14.39 -0.90 -0.84
CA ILE A 146 14.18 -1.28 0.55
C ILE A 146 13.40 -0.17 1.23
N VAL A 147 12.17 -0.47 1.64
CA VAL A 147 11.32 0.47 2.37
C VAL A 147 11.89 0.63 3.77
N CYS A 148 12.16 1.88 4.13
CA CYS A 148 12.66 2.23 5.45
C CYS A 148 11.67 1.81 6.55
N SER A 149 12.19 1.19 7.60
CA SER A 149 11.39 0.81 8.76
C SER A 149 10.78 2.03 9.47
N LEU A 150 9.52 1.89 9.85
CA LEU A 150 8.69 2.97 10.38
C LEU A 150 9.13 3.42 11.79
N GLU A 151 9.88 2.58 12.49
CA GLU A 151 10.38 2.81 13.84
C GLU A 151 11.66 3.65 13.89
N LEU A 152 12.34 3.84 12.76
CA LEU A 152 13.61 4.55 12.73
C LEU A 152 13.43 6.06 12.81
N GLU A 153 14.21 6.69 13.67
CA GLU A 153 14.37 8.15 13.67
C GLU A 153 15.19 8.61 12.46
N GLN A 154 14.98 9.86 12.03
CA GLN A 154 15.64 10.44 10.85
C GLN A 154 17.15 10.19 10.79
N ARG A 155 17.85 10.32 11.93
CA ARG A 155 19.31 10.08 11.99
C ARG A 155 19.65 8.61 11.69
N ALA A 156 18.93 7.68 12.32
CA ALA A 156 19.13 6.24 12.12
C ALA A 156 18.80 5.82 10.68
N VAL A 157 17.80 6.45 10.06
CA VAL A 157 17.48 6.25 8.63
C VAL A 157 18.68 6.58 7.74
N LEU A 158 19.30 7.74 7.96
CA LEU A 158 20.48 8.17 7.19
C LEU A 158 21.69 7.27 7.45
N GLU A 159 21.92 6.84 8.70
CA GLU A 159 23.00 5.93 9.04
C GLU A 159 22.80 4.52 8.46
N ALA A 160 21.55 4.03 8.43
CA ALA A 160 21.21 2.73 7.85
C ALA A 160 21.35 2.71 6.32
N ALA A 161 20.93 3.78 5.65
CA ALA A 161 21.12 3.90 4.20
C ALA A 161 22.58 4.09 3.80
N GLY A 162 23.35 4.87 4.57
CA GLY A 162 24.69 5.28 4.16
C GLY A 162 24.66 5.95 2.78
N GLU A 163 25.48 5.44 1.85
CA GLU A 163 25.56 5.92 0.46
C GLU A 163 24.68 5.09 -0.51
N MET A 164 23.79 4.22 -0.01
CA MET A 164 22.97 3.37 -0.86
C MET A 164 21.79 4.12 -1.50
N ASP A 165 21.66 4.03 -2.83
CA ASP A 165 20.51 4.54 -3.60
C ASP A 165 19.39 3.50 -3.76
N LYS A 166 19.10 2.76 -2.67
CA LYS A 166 18.05 1.73 -2.65
C LYS A 166 16.98 1.98 -1.60
N MET A 167 17.17 2.96 -0.73
CA MET A 167 16.19 3.25 0.31
C MET A 167 14.94 3.91 -0.27
N ILE A 168 13.77 3.51 0.21
CA ILE A 168 12.48 4.10 -0.13
C ILE A 168 11.83 4.59 1.16
N LEU A 169 11.47 5.87 1.22
CA LEU A 169 10.84 6.45 2.39
C LEU A 169 9.32 6.28 2.33
N PRO A 170 8.66 5.60 3.29
CA PRO A 170 7.20 5.63 3.40
C PRO A 170 6.74 7.02 3.88
N VAL A 171 5.99 7.74 3.04
CA VAL A 171 5.59 9.13 3.29
C VAL A 171 4.09 9.28 3.58
N TYR A 172 3.30 8.31 3.13
CA TYR A 172 1.87 8.27 3.38
C TYR A 172 1.35 6.83 3.49
N GLY A 173 0.38 6.63 4.37
CA GLY A 173 -0.47 5.45 4.37
C GLY A 173 -0.90 5.01 5.75
N ARG A 174 -1.97 4.20 5.83
CA ARG A 174 -2.37 3.60 7.10
C ARG A 174 -1.43 2.46 7.45
N ILE A 175 -0.69 2.62 8.55
CA ILE A 175 0.22 1.60 9.05
C ILE A 175 -0.60 0.42 9.59
N PRO A 176 -0.33 -0.83 9.16
CA PRO A 176 -0.88 -2.02 9.78
C PRO A 176 -0.49 -2.06 11.27
N MET A 177 -1.48 -2.09 12.15
CA MET A 177 -1.27 -2.23 13.59
C MET A 177 -1.22 -3.70 14.01
N MET A 178 -2.02 -4.56 13.36
CA MET A 178 -2.11 -5.96 13.75
C MET A 178 -2.51 -6.87 12.59
N GLU A 179 -1.78 -7.97 12.43
CA GLU A 179 -2.16 -9.09 11.59
C GLU A 179 -2.76 -10.20 12.46
N THR A 180 -3.97 -10.64 12.14
CA THR A 180 -4.71 -11.60 12.97
C THR A 180 -5.15 -12.81 12.17
N ALA A 181 -5.02 -13.98 12.79
CA ALA A 181 -5.70 -15.21 12.35
C ALA A 181 -7.10 -15.26 12.98
N GLY A 182 -8.08 -15.70 12.21
CA GLY A 182 -9.49 -15.72 12.63
C GLY A 182 -10.19 -14.42 12.23
N CYS A 183 -11.14 -14.52 11.30
CA CYS A 183 -11.83 -13.35 10.77
C CYS A 183 -12.68 -12.66 11.85
N VAL A 184 -12.46 -11.36 12.08
CA VAL A 184 -13.22 -10.60 13.11
C VAL A 184 -14.72 -10.61 12.83
N ARG A 185 -15.10 -10.57 11.55
CA ARG A 185 -16.51 -10.66 11.12
C ARG A 185 -17.09 -12.05 11.40
N LYS A 186 -16.30 -13.11 11.20
CA LYS A 186 -16.74 -14.48 11.49
C LYS A 186 -16.98 -14.66 12.99
N THR A 187 -16.13 -14.10 13.84
CA THR A 187 -16.33 -14.11 15.30
C THR A 187 -17.62 -13.41 15.73
N GLN A 188 -18.06 -12.40 14.98
CA GLN A 188 -19.32 -11.70 15.22
C GLN A 188 -20.52 -12.30 14.47
N ASN A 189 -20.38 -13.47 13.82
CA ASN A 189 -21.40 -14.08 12.95
C ASN A 189 -21.84 -13.19 11.76
N LEU A 190 -20.99 -12.28 11.31
CA LEU A 190 -21.22 -11.35 10.20
C LEU A 190 -20.41 -11.70 8.94
N CYS A 191 -20.00 -12.96 8.79
CA CYS A 191 -19.22 -13.41 7.63
C CYS A 191 -20.04 -13.33 6.33
N SER A 192 -19.59 -12.55 5.35
CA SER A 192 -20.19 -12.55 3.99
C SER A 192 -19.45 -13.43 2.99
N GLY A 193 -18.30 -14.01 3.37
CA GLY A 193 -17.42 -14.73 2.43
C GLY A 193 -16.78 -13.83 1.35
N GLN A 194 -16.97 -12.51 1.45
CA GLN A 194 -16.42 -11.52 0.52
C GLN A 194 -15.32 -10.71 1.21
N GLU A 195 -14.22 -10.51 0.49
CA GLU A 195 -13.14 -9.62 0.91
C GLU A 195 -13.60 -8.17 0.90
N GLY A 196 -13.04 -7.38 1.82
CA GLY A 196 -13.36 -5.96 1.92
C GLY A 196 -12.82 -5.35 3.20
N PHE A 197 -13.08 -4.06 3.35
CA PHE A 197 -12.82 -3.32 4.59
C PHE A 197 -14.03 -3.37 5.52
N TRP A 198 -13.73 -3.49 6.81
CA TRP A 198 -14.63 -3.42 7.95
C TRP A 198 -14.06 -2.42 8.95
N TYR A 199 -14.77 -2.15 10.04
CA TYR A 199 -14.29 -1.26 11.10
C TYR A 199 -14.45 -1.90 12.48
N LEU A 200 -13.43 -1.71 13.31
CA LEU A 200 -13.52 -1.92 14.76
C LEU A 200 -13.58 -0.55 15.42
N GLU A 201 -14.34 -0.45 16.51
CA GLU A 201 -14.34 0.73 17.36
C GLU A 201 -13.53 0.42 18.62
N ASP A 202 -12.56 1.28 18.94
CA ASP A 202 -11.80 1.16 20.19
C ASP A 202 -12.57 1.78 21.38
N ARG A 203 -12.04 1.59 22.59
CA ARG A 203 -12.65 2.16 23.82
C ARG A 203 -12.72 3.69 23.84
N MET A 204 -11.99 4.36 22.95
CA MET A 204 -11.92 5.82 22.80
C MET A 204 -12.82 6.31 21.66
N GLY A 205 -13.62 5.44 21.04
CA GLY A 205 -14.49 5.76 19.91
C GLY A 205 -13.77 5.93 18.57
N LYS A 206 -12.51 5.47 18.44
CA LYS A 206 -11.78 5.53 17.17
C LYS A 206 -12.15 4.34 16.29
N HIS A 207 -12.38 4.63 15.01
CA HIS A 207 -12.65 3.60 14.01
C HIS A 207 -11.34 3.11 13.36
N LEU A 208 -11.04 1.83 13.57
CA LEU A 208 -9.89 1.13 13.01
C LEU A 208 -10.32 0.37 11.76
N PRO A 209 -9.82 0.71 10.55
CA PRO A 209 -10.11 -0.05 9.35
C PRO A 209 -9.54 -1.46 9.46
N VAL A 210 -10.31 -2.46 9.05
CA VAL A 210 -9.92 -3.87 9.06
C VAL A 210 -10.12 -4.46 7.69
N ARG A 211 -9.05 -4.88 7.03
CA ARG A 211 -9.14 -5.64 5.80
C ARG A 211 -9.30 -7.12 6.11
N CYS A 212 -10.47 -7.68 5.82
CA CYS A 212 -10.71 -9.11 5.94
C CYS A 212 -10.29 -9.85 4.66
N ARG A 213 -9.41 -10.85 4.80
CA ARG A 213 -8.98 -11.75 3.73
C ARG A 213 -9.69 -13.07 3.87
N CYS A 214 -10.68 -13.29 3.01
CA CYS A 214 -11.56 -14.47 3.09
C CYS A 214 -10.86 -15.76 2.66
N GLY A 215 -9.81 -15.68 1.82
CA GLY A 215 -9.06 -16.86 1.36
C GLY A 215 -8.49 -17.71 2.50
N ASN A 216 -8.06 -17.08 3.60
CA ASN A 216 -7.46 -17.76 4.75
C ASN A 216 -8.02 -17.32 6.11
N CYS A 217 -9.18 -16.64 6.12
CA CYS A 217 -9.82 -16.09 7.32
C CYS A 217 -8.85 -15.29 8.20
N SER A 218 -8.04 -14.42 7.59
CA SER A 218 -7.16 -13.49 8.30
C SER A 218 -7.63 -12.05 8.18
N ASN A 219 -7.09 -11.16 9.00
CA ASN A 219 -7.36 -9.74 8.91
C ASN A 219 -6.11 -8.91 9.16
N THR A 220 -6.01 -7.80 8.43
CA THR A 220 -5.09 -6.71 8.73
C THR A 220 -5.89 -5.59 9.37
N ILE A 221 -5.59 -5.26 10.61
CA ILE A 221 -6.16 -4.12 11.34
C ILE A 221 -5.20 -2.95 11.17
N TYR A 222 -5.71 -1.83 10.65
CA TYR A 222 -4.96 -0.61 10.41
C TYR A 222 -5.17 0.41 11.51
N ASN A 223 -4.20 1.30 11.69
CA ASN A 223 -4.38 2.51 12.49
C ASN A 223 -5.54 3.35 11.95
N ALA A 224 -6.25 4.02 12.86
CA ALA A 224 -7.39 4.88 12.52
C ALA A 224 -7.00 6.03 11.58
N VAL A 225 -5.85 6.64 11.86
CA VAL A 225 -5.32 7.80 11.13
C VAL A 225 -4.11 7.35 10.29
N PRO A 226 -4.01 7.76 9.01
CA PRO A 226 -2.84 7.46 8.20
C PRO A 226 -1.60 8.22 8.69
N LEU A 227 -0.44 7.61 8.49
CA LEU A 227 0.83 8.32 8.49
C LEU A 227 0.80 9.34 7.36
N SER A 228 1.29 10.55 7.63
CA SER A 228 1.57 11.54 6.61
C SER A 228 2.77 12.39 7.02
N LEU A 229 3.87 12.28 6.27
CA LEU A 229 5.09 13.05 6.49
C LEU A 229 5.09 14.39 5.74
N HIS A 230 3.92 14.91 5.38
CA HIS A 230 3.76 16.14 4.58
C HIS A 230 4.47 17.35 5.20
N GLN A 231 4.49 17.47 6.52
CA GLN A 231 5.16 18.56 7.26
C GLN A 231 6.69 18.50 7.16
N PHE A 232 7.23 17.34 6.79
CA PHE A 232 8.66 17.11 6.67
C PHE A 232 9.13 17.10 5.21
N ALA A 233 8.26 17.43 4.25
CA ALA A 233 8.55 17.36 2.81
C ALA A 233 9.81 18.15 2.41
N ASP A 234 10.08 19.28 3.09
CA ASP A 234 11.27 20.11 2.86
C ASP A 234 12.53 19.63 3.60
N SER A 235 12.43 18.59 4.41
CA SER A 235 13.58 18.07 5.16
C SER A 235 14.61 17.45 4.22
N GLY A 236 15.89 17.56 4.61
CA GLY A 236 16.99 16.95 3.86
C GLY A 236 16.88 15.43 3.69
N LEU A 237 16.01 14.78 4.47
CA LEU A 237 15.71 13.36 4.35
C LEU A 237 15.07 13.05 2.98
N PHE A 238 14.04 13.79 2.57
CA PHE A 238 13.34 13.55 1.30
C PHE A 238 14.25 13.76 0.09
N ARG A 239 15.19 14.71 0.19
CA ARG A 239 16.18 14.96 -0.87
C ARG A 239 17.21 13.85 -0.99
N LYS A 240 17.55 13.18 0.12
CA LYS A 240 18.56 12.10 0.15
C LYS A 240 17.99 10.73 -0.18
N THR A 241 16.73 10.45 0.18
CA THR A 241 16.15 9.12 -0.03
C THR A 241 15.77 8.86 -1.48
N GLY A 242 15.55 9.89 -2.29
CA GLY A 242 15.25 9.79 -3.73
C GLY A 242 13.86 9.21 -4.03
N LYS A 243 13.46 8.08 -3.44
CA LYS A 243 12.18 7.41 -3.67
C LYS A 243 11.26 7.50 -2.46
N LYS A 244 9.97 7.73 -2.71
CA LYS A 244 8.92 7.83 -1.70
C LYS A 244 7.87 6.75 -1.95
N LEU A 245 7.24 6.24 -0.89
CA LEU A 245 6.19 5.24 -0.94
C LEU A 245 4.89 5.78 -0.32
N CYS A 246 3.81 5.67 -1.07
CA CYS A 246 2.44 5.89 -0.61
C CYS A 246 1.69 4.55 -0.62
N MET A 247 1.08 4.21 0.52
CA MET A 247 0.29 2.98 0.69
C MET A 247 -1.19 3.35 0.88
N PHE A 248 -2.01 3.03 -0.11
CA PHE A 248 -3.44 3.32 -0.09
C PHE A 248 -4.26 2.09 0.37
N THR A 249 -5.36 2.38 1.04
CA THR A 249 -6.26 1.47 1.75
C THR A 249 -7.73 1.80 1.45
N ILE A 250 -8.33 2.73 2.20
CA ILE A 250 -9.74 3.13 2.11
C ILE A 250 -9.93 4.52 1.49
N GLU A 251 -8.84 5.14 1.07
CA GLU A 251 -8.82 6.48 0.48
C GLU A 251 -9.64 6.51 -0.81
N GLY A 252 -10.41 7.59 -1.01
CA GLY A 252 -11.18 7.81 -2.23
C GLY A 252 -10.30 8.18 -3.42
N GLY A 253 -10.87 8.21 -4.63
CA GLY A 253 -10.13 8.58 -5.85
C GLY A 253 -9.57 10.00 -5.81
N ASP A 254 -10.37 10.98 -5.36
CA ASP A 254 -9.94 12.37 -5.26
C ASP A 254 -8.92 12.58 -4.14
N GLU A 255 -9.13 11.95 -2.99
CA GLU A 255 -8.18 11.93 -1.87
C GLU A 255 -6.82 11.37 -2.32
N THR A 256 -6.83 10.21 -2.98
CA THR A 256 -5.63 9.58 -3.55
C THR A 256 -4.91 10.53 -4.51
N ARG A 257 -5.65 11.23 -5.38
CA ARG A 257 -5.07 12.19 -6.32
C ARG A 257 -4.40 13.36 -5.60
N GLN A 258 -5.06 13.95 -4.59
CA GLN A 258 -4.51 15.06 -3.83
C GLN A 258 -3.23 14.66 -3.08
N ILE A 259 -3.21 13.48 -2.47
CA ILE A 259 -2.03 12.94 -1.78
C ILE A 259 -0.88 12.72 -2.77
N LEU A 260 -1.17 12.12 -3.92
CA LEU A 260 -0.15 11.89 -4.95
C LEU A 260 0.40 13.22 -5.49
N GLN A 261 -0.44 14.23 -5.73
CA GLN A 261 -0.01 15.56 -6.17
C GLN A 261 0.87 16.26 -5.14
N TYR A 262 0.61 16.04 -3.85
CA TYR A 262 1.41 16.64 -2.78
C TYR A 262 2.81 16.02 -2.67
N PHE A 263 2.92 14.69 -2.83
CA PHE A 263 4.18 13.98 -2.63
C PHE A 263 4.99 13.72 -3.90
N ALA A 264 4.41 13.90 -5.09
CA ALA A 264 5.12 13.85 -6.37
C ALA A 264 6.24 14.90 -6.38
#